data_AF-A0A8J7VXI6-F1
#
_entry.id   AF-A0A8J7VXI6-F1
#
_cell.length_a   1.000
_cell.length_b   1.000
_cell.length_c   1.000
_cell.angle_alpha   90.00
_cell.angle_beta   90.00
_cell.angle_gamma   90.00
#
_symmetry.space_group_name_H-M   'P 1'
#
loop_
_entity.id
_entity.type
_entity.pdbx_description
1 polymer ?
#
loop_
_entity_poly.entity_id
_entity_poly.type
_entity_poly.pdbx_seq_one_letter_code
_entity_poly.pdbx_strand_id
1 'polypeptide(L)' 'MSRKCEICGKGQVSGNNVSHSNRHTRRKWNANIQTVKVDDNGTVSRKNVCTRCIRSNKINRAI' A
#
# COMPACT_ATOMS: atom_id res chain seq x y z
N MET A 1 -12.22 -5.89 1.57
CA MET A 1 -10.76 -6.09 1.43
C MET A 1 -10.04 -4.85 1.93
N SER A 2 -9.26 -4.97 3.00
CA SER A 2 -8.45 -3.86 3.50
C SER A 2 -7.33 -3.55 2.50
N ARG A 3 -7.27 -2.31 1.98
CA ARG A 3 -6.12 -1.81 1.22
C ARG A 3 -4.91 -1.71 2.14
N LYS A 4 -4.28 -2.85 2.42
CA LYS A 4 -3.05 -2.99 3.19
C LYS A 4 -2.04 -3.75 2.33
N CYS A 5 -0.80 -3.31 2.34
CA CYS A 5 0.30 -4.03 1.71
C CYS A 5 0.56 -5.32 2.50
N GLU A 6 0.53 -6.46 1.83
CA GLU A 6 0.78 -7.78 2.44
C GLU A 6 2.25 -7.97 2.87
N ILE A 7 3.17 -7.13 2.36
CA ILE A 7 4.61 -7.27 2.58
C ILE A 7 5.11 -6.39 3.73
N CYS A 8 4.76 -5.10 3.70
CA CYS A 8 5.24 -4.14 4.70
C CYS A 8 4.13 -3.67 5.64
N GLY A 9 2.91 -4.19 5.50
CA GLY A 9 1.78 -3.83 6.36
C GLY A 9 1.28 -2.39 6.20
N LYS A 10 1.80 -1.61 5.24
CA LYS A 10 1.34 -0.23 5.01
C LYS A 10 -0.13 -0.22 4.62
N GLY A 11 -0.94 0.49 5.38
CA GLY A 11 -2.37 0.66 5.13
C GLY A 11 -2.78 2.12 5.12
N GLN A 12 -4.08 2.35 5.28
CA GLN A 12 -4.64 3.68 5.47
C GLN A 12 -4.24 4.23 6.84
N VAL A 13 -3.76 5.47 6.86
CA VAL A 13 -3.54 6.25 8.10
C VAL A 13 -4.59 7.35 8.16
N SER A 14 -5.12 7.63 9.35
CA SER A 14 -6.06 8.73 9.59
C SER A 14 -5.37 9.91 10.26
N GLY A 15 -5.94 11.10 10.09
CA GLY A 15 -5.56 12.29 10.84
C GLY A 15 -6.31 13.51 10.32
N ASN A 16 -5.71 14.69 10.45
CA ASN A 16 -6.39 15.96 10.16
C ASN A 16 -5.67 16.73 9.05
N ASN A 17 -6.45 17.40 8.20
CA ASN A 17 -5.97 18.52 7.40
C ASN A 17 -6.06 19.77 8.27
N VAL A 18 -4.97 20.52 8.38
CA VAL A 18 -4.91 21.75 9.18
C VAL A 18 -4.89 22.92 8.22
N SER A 19 -5.89 23.79 8.27
CA SER A 19 -5.90 25.03 7.49
C SER A 19 -4.96 26.07 8.11
N HIS A 20 -4.67 27.14 7.36
CA HIS A 20 -3.92 28.29 7.87
C HIS A 20 -4.54 28.91 9.13
N SER A 21 -5.87 28.85 9.25
CA SER A 21 -6.64 29.28 10.43
C SER A 21 -6.82 28.20 11.51
N ASN A 22 -6.00 27.14 11.50
CA ASN A 22 -6.06 26.00 12.42
C ASN A 22 -7.43 25.28 12.46
N ARG A 23 -8.19 25.29 11.35
CA ARG A 23 -9.37 24.43 11.24
C ARG A 23 -8.93 23.02 10.90
N HIS A 24 -9.34 22.07 11.74
CA HIS A 24 -9.03 20.65 11.58
C HIS A 24 -10.17 19.92 10.87
N THR A 25 -9.93 19.43 9.65
CA THR A 25 -10.87 18.52 8.96
C THR A 25 -10.30 17.10 8.92
N ARG A 26 -11.14 16.07 9.12
CA ARG A 26 -10.67 14.68 9.07
C ARG A 26 -10.21 14.31 7.65
N ARG A 27 -9.02 13.72 7.53
CA ARG A 27 -8.50 13.16 6.28
C ARG A 27 -7.94 11.76 6.48
N LYS A 28 -7.86 11.02 5.39
CA LYS A 28 -7.26 9.69 5.31
C LYS A 28 -6.11 9.74 4.31
N TRP A 29 -4.94 9.21 4.66
CA TRP A 29 -3.83 8.97 3.75
C TRP A 29 -3.83 7.49 3.37
N ASN A 30 -4.17 7.22 2.11
CA ASN A 30 -4.17 5.87 1.57
C ASN A 30 -2.77 5.51 1.05
N ALA A 31 -2.29 4.31 1.36
CA ALA A 31 -1.13 3.76 0.68
C ALA A 31 -1.49 3.45 -0.78
N ASN A 32 -0.62 3.82 -1.73
CA ASN A 32 -0.76 3.43 -3.13
C ASN A 32 -0.44 1.94 -3.25
N ILE A 33 -1.49 1.11 -3.30
CA ILE A 33 -1.43 -0.36 -3.34
C ILE A 33 -1.92 -0.82 -4.69
N GLN A 34 -1.16 -1.73 -5.28
CA GLN A 34 -1.40 -2.33 -6.59
C GLN A 34 -1.49 -3.84 -6.43
N THR A 35 -2.39 -4.45 -7.19
CA THR A 35 -2.51 -5.90 -7.25
C THR A 35 -1.51 -6.43 -8.28
N VAL A 36 -0.54 -7.21 -7.83
CA VAL A 36 0.53 -7.75 -8.68
C VAL A 36 0.59 -9.26 -8.55
N LYS A 37 1.03 -9.93 -9.62
CA LYS A 37 1.37 -11.35 -9.59
C LYS A 37 2.76 -11.51 -8.98
N VAL A 38 2.85 -12.29 -7.91
CA VAL A 38 4.09 -12.60 -7.20
C VAL A 38 4.35 -14.09 -7.33
N ASP A 39 5.57 -14.44 -7.67
CA ASP A 39 6.05 -15.82 -7.62
C ASP A 39 6.48 -16.15 -6.18
N ASP A 40 5.69 -16.95 -5.48
CA ASP A 40 6.05 -17.55 -4.20
C ASP A 40 6.45 -18.99 -4.48
N ASN A 41 7.76 -19.26 -4.59
CA ASN A 41 8.32 -20.62 -4.69
C ASN A 41 7.65 -21.50 -5.77
N GLY A 42 7.40 -20.94 -6.96
CA GLY A 42 6.84 -21.67 -8.11
C GLY A 42 5.32 -21.59 -8.23
N THR A 43 4.63 -20.96 -7.27
CA THR A 43 3.18 -20.70 -7.38
C THR A 43 2.92 -19.21 -7.59
N VAL A 44 2.31 -18.88 -8.74
CA VAL A 44 1.92 -17.50 -9.05
C VAL A 44 0.66 -17.13 -8.27
N SER A 45 0.80 -16.20 -7.33
CA SER A 45 -0.30 -15.68 -6.52
C SER A 45 -0.52 -14.19 -6.78
N ARG A 46 -1.77 -13.73 -6.63
CA ARG A 46 -2.09 -12.29 -6.67
C ARG A 46 -2.00 -11.73 -5.26
N LYS A 47 -1.14 -10.73 -5.07
CA LYS A 47 -0.93 -10.07 -3.77
C LYS A 47 -1.17 -8.57 -3.88
N ASN A 48 -1.67 -7.97 -2.80
CA ASN A 48 -1.80 -6.51 -2.67
C ASN A 48 -0.48 -5.92 -2.17
N VAL A 49 0.23 -5.19 -3.03
CA VAL A 49 1.57 -4.68 -2.74
C VAL A 49 1.63 -3.17 -2.93
N CYS A 50 2.24 -2.45 -1.99
CA CYS A 50 2.44 -1.02 -2.16
C CYS A 50 3.52 -0.71 -3.20
N THR A 51 3.36 0.41 -3.91
CA THR A 51 4.30 0.86 -4.94
C THR A 51 5.73 1.00 -4.43
N ARG A 52 5.94 1.26 -3.13
CA ARG A 52 7.28 1.30 -2.53
C ARG A 52 7.94 -0.08 -2.45
N CYS A 53 7.21 -1.14 -2.10
CA CYS A 53 7.75 -2.50 -2.11
C CYS A 53 8.02 -2.99 -3.54
N ILE A 54 7.13 -2.63 -4.47
CA ILE A 54 7.28 -2.86 -5.92
C ILE A 54 8.55 -2.19 -6.46
N ARG A 55 8.80 -0.93 -6.06
CA ARG A 55 9.99 -0.16 -6.46
C ARG A 55 11.29 -0.68 -5.81
N SER A 56 11.21 -1.14 -4.57
CA SER A 56 12.37 -1.67 -3.83
C SER A 56 12.68 -3.14 -4.14
N ASN A 57 12.08 -3.75 -5.17
CA ASN A 57 12.24 -5.16 -5.54
C ASN A 57 12.11 -6.13 -4.35
N LYS A 58 11.22 -5.83 -3.41
CA LYS A 58 10.91 -6.74 -2.29
C LYS A 58 10.01 -7.91 -2.70
N ILE A 59 9.73 -8.05 -4.00
CA ILE A 59 8.92 -9.10 -4.60
C ILE A 59 9.59 -9.62 -5.85
N ASN A 60 9.48 -10.93 -6.05
CA ASN A 60 9.74 -11.56 -7.33
C ASN A 60 8.45 -11.49 -8.15
N ARG A 61 8.45 -10.68 -9.20
CA ARG A 61 7.28 -10.58 -10.08
C ARG A 61 7.29 -11.76 -11.03
N ALA A 62 6.21 -12.53 -11.04
CA ALA A 62 5.93 -13.42 -12.15
C ALA A 62 5.45 -12.54 -13.31
N ILE A 63 6.33 -12.29 -14.28
CA ILE A 63 5.98 -11.59 -15.53
C ILE A 63 5.14 -12.53 -16.39
#